data_AF-A0A2E3LXD5-F1
#
_entry.id   AF-A0A2E3LXD5-F1
#
_cell.length_a   1.000
_cell.length_b   1.000
_cell.length_c   1.000
_cell.angle_alpha   90.00
_cell.angle_beta   90.00
_cell.angle_gamma   90.00
#
_symmetry.space_group_name_H-M   'P 1'
#
loop_
_entity.id
_entity.type
_entity.pdbx_description
1 polymer ?
#
loop_
_entity_poly.entity_id
_entity_poly.type
_entity_poly.pdbx_seq_one_letter_code
_entity_poly.pdbx_strand_id
1 'polypeptide(L)'
;MSQQYKELMDCLQAAIDAQKGDKLSKSDIKKVVYSAHNFFDGGHHVEQKQLEEIRDAWVELAEGKIDKARAMKKLQGTSRAEAMGSVLSNLI
;
A
#
# COMPACT_ATOMS: atom_id res chain seq x y z
N MET A 1 -0.57 15.50 10.91
CA MET A 1 -0.24 14.49 9.88
C MET A 1 0.95 13.67 10.37
N SER A 2 0.77 12.37 10.60
CA SER A 2 1.85 11.48 11.07
C SER A 2 2.92 11.30 10.00
N GLN A 3 4.20 11.35 10.40
CA GLN A 3 5.33 11.21 9.47
C GLN A 3 5.30 9.88 8.70
N GLN A 4 4.94 8.80 9.39
CA GLN A 4 4.80 7.47 8.80
C GLN A 4 3.72 7.39 7.70
N TYR A 5 2.64 8.17 7.80
CA TYR A 5 1.61 8.22 6.76
C TYR A 5 2.18 8.79 5.46
N LYS A 6 2.95 9.89 5.57
CA LYS A 6 3.61 10.50 4.42
C LYS A 6 4.61 9.54 3.78
N GLU A 7 5.39 8.81 4.58
CA GLU A 7 6.36 7.83 4.09
C GLU A 7 5.68 6.68 3.32
N LEU A 8 4.56 6.15 3.83
CA LEU A 8 3.78 5.14 3.14
C LEU A 8 3.22 5.65 1.81
N MET A 9 2.60 6.83 1.83
CA MET A 9 2.01 7.43 0.63
C MET A 9 3.07 7.75 -0.43
N ASP A 10 4.24 8.26 -0.02
CA ASP A 10 5.36 8.52 -0.92
C ASP A 10 5.86 7.22 -1.57
N CYS A 11 6.01 6.15 -0.78
CA CYS A 11 6.37 4.83 -1.31
C CYS A 11 5.34 4.29 -2.30
N LEU A 12 4.04 4.40 -1.97
CA LEU A 12 2.96 3.97 -2.86
C LEU A 12 2.98 4.77 -4.16
N GLN A 13 3.13 6.09 -4.08
CA GLN A 13 3.14 6.97 -5.25
C GLN A 13 4.37 6.72 -6.14
N ALA A 14 5.55 6.51 -5.53
CA ALA A 14 6.77 6.16 -6.24
C ALA A 14 6.64 4.80 -6.95
N ALA A 15 6.01 3.82 -6.30
CA ALA A 15 5.74 2.51 -6.91
C ALA A 15 4.73 2.62 -8.07
N ILE A 16 3.69 3.45 -7.94
CA ILE A 16 2.71 3.70 -9.01
C ILE A 16 3.40 4.34 -10.22
N ASP A 17 4.26 5.32 -9.99
CA ASP A 17 5.01 5.98 -11.06
C ASP A 17 5.97 4.99 -11.75
N ALA A 18 6.70 4.19 -10.95
CA ALA A 18 7.55 3.13 -11.46
C ALA A 18 6.76 2.09 -12.28
N GLN A 19 5.55 1.73 -11.84
CA GLN A 19 4.68 0.82 -12.57
C GLN A 19 4.17 1.41 -13.88
N LYS A 20 3.73 2.68 -13.90
CA LYS A 20 3.34 3.38 -15.13
C LYS A 20 4.48 3.46 -16.15
N GLY A 21 5.72 3.49 -15.67
CA GLY A 21 6.93 3.45 -16.49
C GLY A 21 7.46 2.05 -16.82
N ASP A 22 6.76 0.97 -16.45
CA ASP A 22 7.19 -0.44 -16.60
C ASP A 22 8.54 -0.77 -15.90
N LYS A 23 8.84 -0.02 -14.83
CA LYS A 23 10.09 -0.09 -14.04
C LYS A 23 9.87 -0.60 -12.61
N LEU A 24 8.65 -1.00 -12.27
CA LEU A 24 8.32 -1.49 -10.94
C LEU A 24 9.20 -2.70 -10.61
N SER A 25 10.06 -2.55 -9.61
CA SER A 25 10.97 -3.62 -9.20
C SER A 25 10.50 -4.31 -7.92
N LYS A 26 11.00 -5.53 -7.70
CA LYS A 26 10.89 -6.26 -6.42
C LYS A 26 11.29 -5.41 -5.21
N SER A 27 12.26 -4.52 -5.39
CA SER A 27 12.75 -3.61 -4.35
C SER A 27 11.70 -2.56 -3.95
N ASP A 28 10.99 -1.98 -4.92
CA ASP A 28 9.97 -0.96 -4.66
C ASP A 28 8.77 -1.56 -3.93
N ILE A 29 8.35 -2.76 -4.32
CA ILE A 29 7.31 -3.52 -3.63
C ILE A 29 7.71 -3.80 -2.18
N LYS A 30 8.96 -4.21 -1.93
CA LYS A 30 9.47 -4.42 -0.57
C LYS A 30 9.43 -3.13 0.26
N LYS A 31 9.78 -1.98 -0.33
CA LYS A 31 9.70 -0.68 0.35
C LYS A 31 8.27 -0.32 0.73
N VAL A 32 7.31 -0.48 -0.19
CA VAL A 32 5.88 -0.24 0.08
C VAL A 32 5.40 -1.12 1.24
N VAL A 33 5.73 -2.42 1.22
CA VAL A 33 5.32 -3.37 2.27
C VAL A 33 5.96 -3.04 3.61
N TYR A 34 7.24 -2.67 3.61
CA TYR A 34 7.94 -2.27 4.83
C TYR A 34 7.36 -0.99 5.44
N SER A 35 7.10 0.03 4.61
CA SER A 35 6.44 1.26 5.05
C SER A 35 5.02 1.01 5.54
N ALA A 36 4.28 0.10 4.90
CA ALA A 36 2.96 -0.30 5.34
C ALA A 36 3.01 -1.01 6.69
N HIS A 37 4.00 -1.90 6.91
CA HIS A 37 4.23 -2.53 8.20
C HIS A 37 4.49 -1.48 9.28
N ASN A 38 5.43 -0.57 9.09
CA ASN A 38 5.73 0.48 10.08
C ASN A 38 4.53 1.37 10.39
N PHE A 39 3.74 1.72 9.37
CA PHE A 39 2.56 2.56 9.55
C PHE A 39 1.44 1.85 10.32
N PHE A 40 1.16 0.58 10.01
CA PHE A 40 0.06 -0.16 10.64
C PHE A 40 0.44 -0.80 11.98
N ASP A 41 1.72 -1.11 12.20
CA ASP A 41 2.24 -1.68 13.44
C ASP A 41 2.46 -0.61 14.53
N GLY A 42 2.67 0.65 14.14
CA GLY A 42 2.93 1.77 15.05
C GLY A 42 1.79 2.13 16.03
N GLY A 43 0.71 1.35 16.10
CA GLY A 43 -0.39 1.56 17.05
C GLY A 43 -1.16 2.88 16.87
N HIS A 44 -0.94 3.57 15.76
CA HIS A 44 -1.56 4.85 15.48
C HIS A 44 -3.03 4.67 15.12
N HIS A 45 -3.88 5.57 15.64
CA HIS A 45 -5.24 5.71 15.14
C HIS A 45 -5.16 6.19 13.69
N VAL A 46 -5.45 5.30 12.75
CA VAL A 46 -5.54 5.65 11.33
C VAL A 46 -6.94 6.14 11.05
N GLU A 47 -7.07 7.38 10.60
CA GLU A 47 -8.37 7.92 10.21
C GLU A 47 -8.93 7.18 8.99
N GLN A 48 -10.25 7.05 8.92
CA GLN A 48 -10.91 6.38 7.80
C GLN A 48 -10.50 6.98 6.46
N LYS A 49 -10.38 8.31 6.38
CA LYS A 49 -9.93 9.01 5.17
C LYS A 49 -8.54 8.57 4.72
N GLN A 50 -7.60 8.38 5.65
CA GLN A 50 -6.25 7.91 5.33
C GLN A 50 -6.27 6.46 4.83
N LEU A 51 -7.10 5.60 5.41
CA LEU A 51 -7.29 4.23 4.91
C LEU A 51 -7.84 4.23 3.48
N GLU A 52 -8.76 5.15 3.17
CA GLU A 52 -9.30 5.30 1.82
C GLU A 52 -8.25 5.80 0.82
N GLU A 53 -7.41 6.76 1.20
CA GLU A 53 -6.30 7.22 0.35
C GLU A 53 -5.27 6.09 0.10
N ILE A 54 -4.88 5.35 1.14
CA ILE A 54 -3.99 4.19 1.02
C ILE A 54 -4.63 3.10 0.14
N ARG A 55 -5.94 2.86 0.30
CA ARG A 55 -6.70 1.91 -0.51
C ARG A 55 -6.65 2.30 -1.98
N ASP A 56 -6.99 3.55 -2.31
CA ASP A 56 -7.04 3.98 -3.71
C ASP A 56 -5.65 3.89 -4.36
N ALA A 57 -4.60 4.31 -3.66
CA ALA A 57 -3.22 4.16 -4.14
C ALA A 57 -2.81 2.69 -4.30
N TRP A 58 -3.17 1.83 -3.34
CA TRP A 58 -2.88 0.39 -3.44
C TRP A 58 -3.63 -0.30 -4.57
N VAL A 59 -4.90 0.05 -4.79
CA VAL A 59 -5.72 -0.48 -5.88
C VAL A 59 -5.17 -0.05 -7.24
N GLU A 60 -4.74 1.22 -7.36
CA GLU A 60 -4.07 1.72 -8.56
C GLU A 60 -2.76 0.97 -8.80
N LEU A 61 -1.92 0.83 -7.77
CA LEU A 61 -0.67 0.08 -7.85
C LEU A 61 -0.89 -1.41 -8.16
N ALA A 62 -2.01 -1.99 -7.74
CA ALA A 62 -2.37 -3.37 -8.05
C ALA A 62 -2.97 -3.53 -9.46
N GLU A 63 -3.03 -2.46 -10.27
CA GLU A 63 -3.65 -2.45 -11.61
C GLU A 63 -5.11 -2.93 -11.59
N GLY A 64 -5.83 -2.69 -10.48
CA GLY A 64 -7.18 -3.22 -10.31
C GLY A 64 -7.28 -4.74 -10.16
N LYS A 65 -6.16 -5.47 -10.00
CA LYS A 65 -6.15 -6.92 -9.67
C LYS A 65 -6.78 -7.19 -8.29
N ILE A 66 -7.00 -6.16 -7.49
CA ILE A 66 -7.81 -6.17 -6.28
C ILE A 66 -8.90 -5.09 -6.37
N ASP A 67 -10.15 -5.46 -6.04
CA ASP A 67 -11.24 -4.50 -6.00
C ASP A 67 -11.17 -3.62 -4.72
N LYS A 68 -11.77 -2.42 -4.78
CA LYS A 68 -11.74 -1.46 -3.67
C LYS A 68 -12.31 -2.01 -2.37
N ALA A 69 -13.37 -2.82 -2.43
CA ALA A 69 -14.00 -3.37 -1.21
C ALA A 69 -13.12 -4.44 -0.57
N ARG A 70 -12.49 -5.32 -1.37
CA ARG A 70 -11.52 -6.31 -0.90
C ARG A 70 -10.24 -5.66 -0.40
N ALA A 71 -9.75 -4.60 -1.05
CA ALA A 71 -8.63 -3.81 -0.58
C ALA A 71 -8.94 -3.17 0.78
N MET A 72 -10.10 -2.51 0.92
CA MET A 72 -10.52 -1.92 2.20
C MET A 72 -10.66 -2.97 3.30
N LYS A 73 -11.25 -4.13 3.00
CA LYS A 73 -11.39 -5.24 3.95
C LYS A 73 -10.03 -5.78 4.42
N LYS A 74 -9.05 -5.88 3.51
CA LYS A 74 -7.68 -6.27 3.83
C LYS A 74 -6.95 -5.19 4.66
N LEU A 75 -7.20 -3.91 4.39
CA LEU A 75 -6.66 -2.79 5.18
C LEU A 75 -7.30 -2.65 6.57
N GLN A 76 -8.49 -3.19 6.79
CA GLN A 76 -9.14 -3.17 8.11
C GLN A 76 -8.79 -4.41 8.97
N GLY A 77 -8.34 -5.50 8.35
CA GLY A 77 -7.98 -6.76 9.04
C GLY A 77 -6.63 -6.75 9.76
N THR A 78 -6.20 -7.92 10.25
CA THR A 78 -4.98 -8.13 11.04
C THR A 78 -3.67 -8.19 10.24
N SER A 79 -3.71 -8.55 8.96
CA SER A 79 -2.50 -8.71 8.11
C SER A 79 -2.47 -7.69 6.96
N ARG A 80 -2.57 -6.39 7.28
CA ARG A 80 -2.74 -5.29 6.30
C ARG A 80 -1.55 -5.18 5.33
N ALA A 81 -0.33 -5.17 5.87
CA ALA A 81 0.88 -5.03 5.09
C ALA A 81 1.24 -6.33 4.32
N GLU A 82 1.02 -7.50 4.91
CA GLU A 82 1.21 -8.78 4.23
C GLU A 82 0.24 -8.96 3.06
N ALA A 83 -1.01 -8.51 3.23
CA ALA A 83 -2.01 -8.46 2.18
C ALA A 83 -1.55 -7.63 0.98
N MET A 84 -0.96 -6.46 1.23
CA MET A 84 -0.37 -5.62 0.19
C MET A 84 0.80 -6.34 -0.47
N GLY A 85 1.73 -6.88 0.31
CA GLY A 85 2.91 -7.57 -0.23
C GLY A 85 2.58 -8.78 -1.10
N SER A 86 1.57 -9.57 -0.70
CA SER A 86 1.12 -10.73 -1.48
C SER A 86 0.53 -10.31 -2.84
N VAL A 87 -0.29 -9.26 -2.89
CA VAL A 87 -0.89 -8.79 -4.15
C VAL A 87 0.18 -8.18 -5.06
N LEU A 88 1.07 -7.35 -4.49
CA LEU A 88 2.10 -6.66 -5.24
C LEU A 88 3.17 -7.62 -5.76
N SER A 89 3.51 -8.66 -5.00
CA SER A 89 4.47 -9.67 -5.45
C SER A 89 3.98 -10.50 -6.64
N ASN A 90 2.67 -10.50 -6.92
CA ASN A 90 2.11 -11.14 -8.13
C ASN A 90 2.14 -10.22 -9.37
N LEU A 91 2.64 -8.98 -9.25
CA LEU A 91 2.73 -8.02 -10.36
C LEU A 91 4.00 -8.18 -11.21
N ILE A 92 4.98 -8.94 -10.71
CA ILE A 92 6.39 -9.00 -11.16
C ILE A 92 6.88 -10.44 -11.23
#